data_AF-A0A1E4SV15-F1
#
_entry.id   AF-A0A1E4SV15-F1
#
_cell.length_a   1.000
_cell.length_b   1.000
_cell.length_c   1.000
_cell.angle_alpha   90.00
_cell.angle_beta   90.00
_cell.angle_gamma   90.00
#
_symmetry.space_group_name_H-M   'P 1'
#
loop_
_entity.id
_entity.type
_entity.pdbx_description
1 polymer ?
#
loop_
_entity_poly.entity_id
_entity_poly.type
_entity_poly.pdbx_seq_one_letter_code
_entity_poly.pdbx_strand_id
1 'polypeptide(L)'
;MELKIKNILIIIINLESIIKKLIKNFEKNKLTLVELGGFFNIFSILEEQHQKIESFGNKIDLTFLNIELLIKSITIKILEPLMILRLTLISMIQLLNFRKLKELQLTYLQEIILKKQSRMKSIIERLISEYKLNEVLMENNINSPSVNKALNELKLKRSKYGKLSDSSMIIINDNEQEDDDDELFIRNYDNLQTGNSQNNWKTVIAGTSKSITSNKTSYSNSNYNKSISKLSLIELNSEINKIKLELNEKLIPCFNNLLNDVKFISLQIENNLNIELNKIILKLNSIINDWKNDVCGEFAISCMNIWKSDK
;
A
#
# COMPACT_ATOMS: atom_id res chain seq x y z
N MET A 1 3.57 -8.34 17.10
CA MET A 1 2.74 -7.24 17.63
C MET A 1 1.44 -7.07 16.84
N GLU A 2 1.51 -6.95 15.51
CA GLU A 2 0.34 -6.79 14.63
C GLU A 2 -0.76 -7.84 14.82
N LEU A 3 -0.40 -9.13 14.91
CA LEU A 3 -1.37 -10.21 15.15
C LEU A 3 -2.13 -10.01 16.47
N LYS A 4 -1.43 -9.56 17.53
CA LYS A 4 -2.05 -9.28 18.83
C LYS A 4 -3.07 -8.14 18.71
N ILE A 5 -2.71 -7.04 18.05
CA ILE A 5 -3.60 -5.89 17.81
C ILE A 5 -4.83 -6.31 16.98
N LYS A 6 -4.64 -7.12 15.93
CA LYS A 6 -5.74 -7.65 15.11
C LYS A 6 -6.69 -8.53 15.93
N ASN A 7 -6.17 -9.42 16.77
CA ASN A 7 -6.99 -10.25 17.65
C ASN A 7 -7.79 -9.41 18.64
N ILE A 8 -7.16 -8.42 19.27
CA ILE A 8 -7.84 -7.49 20.20
C ILE A 8 -8.95 -6.73 19.46
N LEU A 9 -8.69 -6.25 18.25
CA LEU A 9 -9.69 -5.54 17.43
C LEU A 9 -10.92 -6.40 17.15
N ILE A 10 -10.72 -7.66 16.77
CA ILE A 10 -11.84 -8.61 16.53
C ILE A 10 -12.67 -8.78 17.82
N ILE A 11 -12.00 -8.93 18.96
CA ILE A 11 -12.67 -9.06 20.25
C ILE A 11 -13.50 -7.80 20.57
N ILE A 12 -12.95 -6.60 20.39
CA ILE A 12 -13.68 -5.34 20.64
C ILE A 12 -14.88 -5.20 19.70
N ILE A 13 -14.74 -5.52 18.42
CA ILE A 13 -15.86 -5.48 17.45
C ILE A 13 -16.98 -6.44 17.88
N ASN A 14 -16.62 -7.64 18.32
CA ASN A 14 -17.60 -8.62 18.80
C ASN A 14 -18.30 -8.13 20.08
N LEU A 15 -17.55 -7.54 21.03
CA LEU A 15 -18.12 -6.95 22.24
C LEU A 15 -19.07 -5.80 21.93
N GLU A 16 -18.70 -4.88 21.03
CA GLU A 16 -19.60 -3.81 20.57
C GLU A 16 -20.90 -4.37 19.98
N SER A 17 -20.81 -5.42 19.17
CA SER A 17 -22.00 -6.06 18.58
C SER A 17 -22.91 -6.66 19.65
N ILE A 18 -22.34 -7.34 20.65
CA ILE A 18 -23.08 -7.91 21.77
C ILE A 18 -23.77 -6.82 22.58
N ILE A 19 -23.07 -5.72 22.88
CA ILE A 19 -23.63 -4.61 23.66
C ILE A 19 -24.73 -3.89 22.90
N LYS A 20 -24.59 -3.67 21.59
CA LYS A 20 -25.66 -3.10 20.76
C LYS A 20 -26.91 -3.99 20.76
N LYS A 21 -26.73 -5.31 20.67
CA LYS A 21 -27.84 -6.27 20.79
C LYS A 21 -28.49 -6.21 22.17
N LEU A 22 -27.68 -6.11 23.23
CA LEU A 22 -28.15 -5.98 24.61
C LEU A 22 -28.99 -4.71 24.81
N ILE A 23 -28.51 -3.56 24.33
CA ILE A 23 -29.25 -2.29 24.36
C ILE A 23 -30.59 -2.44 23.65
N LYS A 24 -30.60 -2.99 22.43
CA LYS A 24 -31.83 -3.22 21.66
C LYS A 24 -32.83 -4.12 22.40
N ASN A 25 -32.33 -5.15 23.09
CA ASN A 25 -33.17 -6.04 23.89
C ASN A 25 -33.77 -5.31 25.10
N PHE A 26 -32.99 -4.46 25.78
CA PHE A 26 -33.50 -3.64 26.88
C PHE A 26 -34.50 -2.59 26.41
N GLU A 27 -34.30 -1.96 25.25
CA GLU A 27 -35.27 -1.04 24.66
C GLU A 27 -36.61 -1.74 24.35
N LYS A 28 -36.55 -2.95 23.79
CA LYS A 28 -37.76 -3.77 23.57
C LYS A 28 -38.45 -4.12 24.89
N ASN A 29 -37.69 -4.53 25.90
CA ASN A 29 -38.23 -4.85 27.22
C ASN A 29 -38.84 -3.64 27.93
N LYS A 30 -38.22 -2.46 27.75
CA LYS A 30 -38.76 -1.18 28.25
C LYS A 30 -40.15 -0.93 27.69
N LEU A 31 -40.32 -1.08 26.37
CA LEU A 31 -41.60 -0.86 25.71
C LEU A 31 -42.69 -1.81 26.23
N THR A 32 -42.37 -3.10 26.40
CA THR A 32 -43.32 -4.06 26.98
C THR A 32 -43.67 -3.77 28.43
N LEU A 33 -42.74 -3.25 29.23
CA LEU A 33 -43.02 -2.87 30.62
C LEU A 33 -43.88 -1.61 30.73
N VAL A 34 -43.71 -0.65 29.82
CA VAL A 34 -44.56 0.54 29.76
C VAL A 34 -46.00 0.15 29.43
N GLU A 35 -46.20 -0.75 28.46
CA GLU A 35 -47.53 -1.27 28.12
C GLU A 35 -48.15 -2.03 29.31
N LEU A 36 -47.36 -2.85 29.99
CA LEU A 36 -47.81 -3.62 31.15
C LEU A 36 -48.16 -2.73 32.35
N GLY A 37 -47.32 -1.74 32.67
CA GLY A 37 -47.57 -0.77 33.73
C GLY A 37 -48.84 0.04 33.47
N GLY A 38 -49.01 0.53 32.24
CA GLY A 38 -50.24 1.18 31.80
C GLY A 38 -51.48 0.29 31.91
N PHE A 39 -51.37 -0.99 31.54
CA PHE A 39 -52.46 -1.95 31.69
C PHE A 39 -52.85 -2.15 33.16
N PHE A 40 -51.89 -2.35 34.06
CA PHE A 40 -52.18 -2.51 35.49
C PHE A 40 -52.74 -1.24 36.14
N ASN A 41 -52.29 -0.06 35.72
CA ASN A 41 -52.84 1.22 36.19
C ASN A 41 -54.27 1.46 35.68
N ILE A 42 -54.63 1.00 34.48
CA ILE A 42 -56.02 1.05 33.98
C ILE A 42 -56.87 0.00 34.72
N PHE A 43 -56.33 -1.20 34.90
CA PHE A 43 -57.02 -2.29 35.59
C PHE A 43 -57.28 -1.94 37.07
N SER A 44 -56.34 -1.25 37.72
CA SER A 44 -56.51 -0.75 39.09
C SER A 44 -57.60 0.31 39.22
N ILE A 45 -58.10 0.91 38.14
CA ILE A 45 -59.26 1.82 38.18
C ILE A 45 -60.58 1.04 38.12
N LEU A 46 -60.56 -0.16 37.55
CA LEU A 46 -61.77 -0.97 37.27
C LEU A 46 -62.13 -1.95 38.39
N GLU A 47 -61.16 -2.41 39.20
CA GLU A 47 -61.37 -3.44 40.25
C GLU A 47 -61.31 -2.91 41.69
N GLU A 48 -62.15 -3.45 42.58
CA GLU A 48 -62.26 -3.07 44.01
C GLU A 48 -60.94 -3.14 44.83
N GLN A 49 -59.92 -3.90 44.37
CA GLN A 49 -58.58 -3.94 44.99
C GLN A 49 -57.61 -2.86 44.47
N HIS A 50 -58.14 -1.66 44.20
CA HIS A 50 -57.45 -0.53 43.59
C HIS A 50 -56.01 -0.30 44.11
N GLN A 51 -55.81 -0.26 45.44
CA GLN A 51 -54.51 0.10 46.04
C GLN A 51 -53.37 -0.91 45.80
N LYS A 52 -53.66 -2.22 45.80
CA LYS A 52 -52.62 -3.24 45.61
C LYS A 52 -52.18 -3.33 44.16
N ILE A 53 -53.15 -3.22 43.25
CA ILE A 53 -52.92 -3.27 41.81
C ILE A 53 -52.20 -2.01 41.35
N GLU A 54 -52.58 -0.84 41.86
CA GLU A 54 -51.89 0.43 41.61
C GLU A 54 -50.45 0.43 42.15
N SER A 55 -50.22 -0.10 43.37
CA SER A 55 -48.86 -0.24 43.90
C SER A 55 -47.99 -1.16 43.03
N PHE A 56 -48.57 -2.26 42.51
CA PHE A 56 -47.88 -3.16 41.59
C PHE A 56 -47.57 -2.49 40.24
N GLY A 57 -48.52 -1.76 39.67
CA GLY A 57 -48.33 -0.97 38.45
C GLY A 57 -47.23 0.09 38.61
N ASN A 58 -47.24 0.84 39.71
CA ASN A 58 -46.20 1.82 40.03
C ASN A 58 -44.80 1.20 40.15
N LYS A 59 -44.68 -0.04 40.63
CA LYS A 59 -43.39 -0.75 40.69
C LYS A 59 -42.89 -1.17 39.32
N ILE A 60 -43.80 -1.60 38.44
CA ILE A 60 -43.48 -1.85 37.03
C ILE A 60 -43.00 -0.55 36.38
N ASP A 61 -43.65 0.56 36.68
CA ASP A 61 -43.27 1.88 36.16
C ASP A 61 -41.87 2.31 36.61
N LEU A 62 -41.57 2.19 37.90
CA LEU A 62 -40.23 2.44 38.43
C LEU A 62 -39.17 1.48 37.84
N THR A 63 -39.56 0.24 37.52
CA THR A 63 -38.66 -0.74 36.90
C THR A 63 -38.33 -0.36 35.45
N PHE A 64 -39.29 0.16 34.66
CA PHE A 64 -38.97 0.64 33.32
C PHE A 64 -38.02 1.85 33.39
N LEU A 65 -38.18 2.74 34.37
CA LEU A 65 -37.32 3.91 34.53
C LEU A 65 -35.87 3.49 34.81
N ASN A 66 -35.68 2.48 35.66
CA ASN A 66 -34.37 1.88 35.92
C ASN A 66 -33.76 1.25 34.67
N ILE A 67 -34.56 0.61 33.81
CA ILE A 67 -34.08 0.08 32.53
C ILE A 67 -33.64 1.22 31.59
N GLU A 68 -34.33 2.35 31.58
CA GLU A 68 -33.90 3.51 30.79
C GLU A 68 -32.57 4.08 31.28
N LEU A 69 -32.41 4.20 32.59
CA LEU A 69 -31.14 4.61 33.19
C LEU A 69 -30.02 3.61 32.87
N LEU A 70 -30.30 2.31 32.93
CA LEU A 70 -29.37 1.26 32.57
C LEU A 70 -28.93 1.38 31.10
N ILE A 71 -29.86 1.58 30.16
CA ILE A 71 -29.54 1.75 28.73
C ILE A 71 -28.60 2.94 28.53
N LYS A 72 -28.89 4.08 29.18
CA LYS A 72 -28.03 5.28 29.13
C LYS A 72 -26.64 4.98 29.71
N SER A 73 -26.58 4.30 30.85
CA SER A 73 -25.32 3.92 31.52
C SER A 73 -24.47 2.97 30.65
N ILE A 74 -25.08 1.94 30.05
CA ILE A 74 -24.39 1.03 29.11
C ILE A 74 -23.83 1.81 27.91
N THR A 75 -24.60 2.75 27.37
CA THR A 75 -24.19 3.53 26.19
C THR A 75 -22.96 4.39 26.50
N ILE A 76 -23.02 5.18 27.57
CA ILE A 76 -21.99 6.15 27.93
C ILE A 76 -20.75 5.46 28.51
N LYS A 77 -20.92 4.53 29.46
CA LYS A 77 -19.79 3.94 30.21
C LYS A 77 -19.11 2.79 29.47
N ILE A 78 -19.77 2.19 28.47
CA ILE A 78 -19.25 0.97 27.83
C ILE A 78 -19.18 1.13 26.31
N LEU A 79 -20.31 1.43 25.65
CA LEU A 79 -20.34 1.44 24.18
C LEU A 79 -19.43 2.51 23.58
N GLU A 80 -19.50 3.75 24.10
CA GLU A 80 -18.65 4.86 23.66
C GLU A 80 -17.14 4.57 23.87
N PRO A 81 -16.68 4.16 25.06
CA PRO A 81 -15.29 3.76 25.27
C PRO A 81 -14.83 2.63 24.36
N LEU A 82 -15.66 1.61 24.11
CA LEU A 82 -15.30 0.53 23.17
C LEU A 82 -15.13 1.05 21.74
N MET A 83 -16.01 1.95 21.29
CA MET A 83 -15.87 2.59 19.98
C MET A 83 -14.57 3.39 19.85
N ILE A 84 -14.18 4.11 20.89
CA ILE A 84 -12.90 4.83 20.94
C ILE A 84 -11.74 3.85 20.83
N LEU A 85 -11.75 2.76 21.62
CA LEU A 85 -10.70 1.73 21.58
C LEU A 85 -10.59 1.07 20.20
N ARG A 86 -11.72 0.80 19.54
CA ARG A 86 -11.74 0.27 18.18
C ARG A 86 -11.05 1.22 17.20
N LEU A 87 -11.36 2.52 17.25
CA LEU A 87 -10.74 3.51 16.38
C LEU A 87 -9.23 3.63 16.63
N THR A 88 -8.81 3.61 17.89
CA THR A 88 -7.38 3.61 18.26
C THR A 88 -6.67 2.39 17.69
N LEU A 89 -7.24 1.18 17.82
CA LEU A 89 -6.65 -0.04 17.26
C LEU A 89 -6.56 0.00 15.73
N ILE A 90 -7.55 0.57 15.04
CA ILE A 90 -7.50 0.75 13.59
C ILE A 90 -6.34 1.69 13.21
N SER A 91 -6.18 2.80 13.92
CA SER A 91 -5.07 3.74 13.73
C SER A 91 -3.70 3.06 13.94
N MET A 92 -3.57 2.22 14.97
CA MET A 92 -2.37 1.41 15.20
C MET A 92 -2.04 0.48 14.02
N ILE A 93 -3.04 -0.19 13.46
CA ILE A 93 -2.86 -1.07 12.29
C ILE A 93 -2.43 -0.26 11.08
N GLN A 94 -3.01 0.92 10.87
CA GLN A 94 -2.60 1.83 9.79
C GLN A 94 -1.15 2.27 9.94
N LEU A 95 -0.72 2.59 11.16
CA LEU A 95 0.67 2.95 11.47
C LEU A 95 1.65 1.79 11.18
N LEU A 96 1.26 0.56 11.54
CA LEU A 96 2.03 -0.64 11.19
C LEU A 96 2.10 -0.88 9.67
N ASN A 97 1.00 -0.65 8.95
CA ASN A 97 0.99 -0.75 7.49
C ASN A 97 1.88 0.33 6.85
N PHE A 98 1.87 1.55 7.39
CA PHE A 98 2.76 2.63 6.95
C PHE A 98 4.24 2.24 7.11
N ARG A 99 4.61 1.63 8.25
CA ARG A 99 5.96 1.08 8.45
C ARG A 99 6.33 0.08 7.36
N LYS A 100 5.47 -0.89 7.07
CA LYS A 100 5.70 -1.90 6.02
C LYS A 100 5.88 -1.27 4.64
N LEU A 101 5.08 -0.25 4.31
CA LEU A 101 5.22 0.47 3.04
C LEU A 101 6.57 1.19 2.93
N LYS A 102 7.06 1.75 4.03
CA LYS A 102 8.40 2.39 4.07
C LYS A 102 9.54 1.38 3.93
N GLU A 103 9.44 0.22 4.60
CA GLU A 103 10.40 -0.89 4.42
C GLU A 103 10.39 -1.42 2.97
N LEU A 104 9.22 -1.50 2.34
CA LEU A 104 9.10 -1.88 0.94
C LEU A 104 9.74 -0.84 -0.01
N GLN A 105 9.51 0.45 0.23
CA GLN A 105 10.15 1.54 -0.53
C GLN A 105 11.68 1.45 -0.45
N LEU A 106 12.21 1.14 0.73
CA LEU A 106 13.64 0.97 0.93
C LEU A 106 14.19 -0.22 0.12
N THR A 107 13.49 -1.35 0.16
CA THR A 107 13.86 -2.56 -0.60
C THR A 107 13.85 -2.29 -2.11
N TYR A 108 12.82 -1.61 -2.60
CA TYR A 108 12.72 -1.23 -4.02
C TYR A 108 13.85 -0.29 -4.45
N LEU A 109 14.20 0.69 -3.61
CA LEU A 109 15.33 1.59 -3.89
C LEU A 109 16.66 0.83 -3.90
N GLN A 110 16.84 -0.14 -3.00
CA GLN A 110 18.01 -1.01 -2.98
C GLN A 110 18.14 -1.82 -4.29
N GLU A 111 17.04 -2.39 -4.79
CA GLU A 111 17.05 -3.11 -6.07
C GLU A 111 17.43 -2.21 -7.25
N ILE A 112 16.94 -0.97 -7.28
CA ILE A 112 17.32 0.00 -8.32
C ILE A 112 18.81 0.30 -8.26
N ILE A 113 19.34 0.55 -7.06
CA ILE A 113 20.77 0.82 -6.85
C ILE A 113 21.60 -0.38 -7.34
N LEU A 114 21.22 -1.60 -6.97
CA LEU A 114 21.90 -2.82 -7.40
C LEU A 114 21.84 -3.00 -8.92
N LYS A 115 20.70 -2.76 -9.56
CA LYS A 115 20.56 -2.80 -11.03
C LYS A 115 21.47 -1.77 -11.72
N LYS A 116 21.53 -0.55 -11.20
CA LYS A 116 22.40 0.51 -11.74
C LYS A 116 23.89 0.18 -11.54
N GLN A 117 24.27 -0.35 -10.38
CA GLN A 117 25.62 -0.81 -10.09
C GLN A 117 26.03 -1.97 -11.01
N SER A 118 25.14 -2.96 -11.21
CA SER A 118 25.38 -4.07 -12.13
C SER A 118 25.56 -3.58 -13.57
N ARG A 119 24.71 -2.65 -14.03
CA ARG A 119 24.85 -2.04 -15.36
C ARG A 119 26.18 -1.30 -15.49
N MET A 120 26.56 -0.52 -14.49
CA MET A 120 27.85 0.19 -14.47
C MET A 120 29.02 -0.78 -14.55
N LYS A 121 28.98 -1.88 -13.79
CA LYS A 121 30.00 -2.94 -13.83
C LYS A 121 30.12 -3.56 -15.21
N SER A 122 29.00 -3.90 -15.86
CA SER A 122 29.00 -4.45 -17.23
C SER A 122 29.56 -3.46 -18.26
N ILE A 123 29.30 -2.15 -18.11
CA ILE A 123 29.88 -1.12 -18.99
C ILE A 123 31.40 -1.00 -18.77
N ILE A 124 31.87 -1.04 -17.52
CA ILE A 124 33.30 -1.00 -17.18
C ILE A 124 34.02 -2.24 -17.72
N GLU A 125 33.46 -3.43 -17.56
CA GLU A 125 34.02 -4.68 -18.10
C GLU A 125 34.14 -4.63 -19.62
N ARG A 126 33.13 -4.09 -20.31
CA ARG A 126 33.21 -3.86 -21.77
C ARG A 126 34.33 -2.88 -22.13
N LEU A 127 34.43 -1.74 -21.44
CA LEU A 127 35.51 -0.78 -21.72
C LEU A 127 36.89 -1.42 -21.55
N ILE A 128 37.10 -2.17 -20.46
CA ILE A 128 38.36 -2.91 -20.23
C ILE A 128 38.63 -3.89 -21.37
N SER A 129 37.62 -4.61 -21.86
CA SER A 129 37.78 -5.52 -22.99
C SER A 129 38.15 -4.82 -24.30
N GLU A 130 37.59 -3.62 -24.56
CA GLU A 130 37.95 -2.83 -25.74
C GLU A 130 39.34 -2.19 -25.63
N TYR A 131 39.75 -1.75 -24.43
CA TYR A 131 41.13 -1.29 -24.21
C TYR A 131 42.13 -2.42 -24.47
N LYS A 132 41.88 -3.62 -23.95
CA LYS A 132 42.72 -4.80 -24.22
C LYS A 132 42.74 -5.17 -25.71
N LEU A 133 41.59 -5.09 -26.39
CA LEU A 133 41.51 -5.36 -27.82
C LEU A 133 42.31 -4.32 -28.62
N ASN A 134 42.19 -3.03 -28.29
CA ASN A 134 42.96 -1.96 -28.93
C ASN A 134 44.46 -2.09 -28.68
N GLU A 135 44.88 -2.48 -27.47
CA GLU A 135 46.27 -2.75 -27.14
C GLU A 135 46.84 -3.89 -28.01
N VAL A 136 46.12 -5.02 -28.09
CA VAL A 136 46.48 -6.15 -28.95
C VAL A 136 46.48 -5.78 -30.45
N LEU A 137 45.55 -4.94 -30.90
CA LEU A 137 45.51 -4.46 -32.28
C LEU A 137 46.67 -3.51 -32.60
N MET A 138 47.07 -2.66 -31.66
CA MET A 138 48.21 -1.75 -31.83
C MET A 138 49.54 -2.49 -31.81
N GLU A 139 49.70 -3.47 -30.91
CA GLU A 139 50.88 -4.36 -30.90
C GLU A 139 50.98 -5.20 -32.19
N ASN A 140 49.85 -5.71 -32.69
CA ASN A 140 49.82 -6.46 -33.94
C ASN A 140 49.97 -5.57 -35.18
N ASN A 141 49.57 -4.30 -35.16
CA ASN A 141 49.82 -3.38 -36.28
C ASN A 141 51.30 -3.00 -36.41
N ILE A 142 52.02 -2.93 -35.28
CA ILE A 142 53.46 -2.66 -35.28
C ILE A 142 54.26 -3.89 -35.76
N ASN A 143 53.75 -5.10 -35.53
CA ASN A 143 54.44 -6.36 -35.84
C ASN A 143 53.83 -7.22 -36.96
N SER A 144 52.75 -6.80 -37.64
CA SER A 144 52.11 -7.62 -38.69
C SER A 144 52.92 -7.64 -39.99
N PRO A 145 53.48 -8.80 -40.39
CA PRO A 145 54.18 -8.95 -41.67
C PRO A 145 53.22 -8.81 -42.86
N SER A 146 51.92 -9.00 -42.63
CA SER A 146 50.88 -9.00 -43.67
C SER A 146 50.48 -7.60 -44.12
N VAL A 147 50.42 -6.63 -43.20
CA VAL A 147 50.07 -5.23 -43.53
C VAL A 147 51.23 -4.55 -44.28
N ASN A 148 52.46 -4.81 -43.85
CA ASN A 148 53.66 -4.30 -44.55
C ASN A 148 53.83 -4.92 -45.95
N LYS A 149 53.46 -6.20 -46.15
CA LYS A 149 53.42 -6.82 -47.48
C LYS A 149 52.37 -6.18 -48.38
N ALA A 150 51.15 -5.96 -47.88
CA ALA A 150 50.08 -5.34 -48.65
C ALA A 150 50.40 -3.87 -49.02
N LEU A 151 51.06 -3.13 -48.13
CA LEU A 151 51.47 -1.74 -48.37
C LEU A 151 52.60 -1.65 -49.41
N ASN A 152 53.53 -2.60 -49.41
CA ASN A 152 54.56 -2.72 -50.45
C ASN A 152 53.98 -3.15 -51.80
N GLU A 153 52.99 -4.05 -51.83
CA GLU A 153 52.28 -4.42 -53.06
C GLU A 153 51.47 -3.25 -53.65
N LEU A 154 50.84 -2.41 -52.81
CA LEU A 154 50.14 -1.21 -53.25
C LEU A 154 51.08 -0.11 -53.76
N LYS A 155 52.25 0.07 -53.13
CA LYS A 155 53.30 0.98 -53.64
C LYS A 155 53.85 0.52 -54.99
N LEU A 156 54.07 -0.79 -55.15
CA LEU A 156 54.50 -1.39 -56.43
C LEU A 156 53.42 -1.27 -57.53
N LYS A 157 52.13 -1.40 -57.18
CA LYS A 157 51.03 -1.17 -58.13
C LYS A 157 50.90 0.31 -58.51
N ARG A 158 51.02 1.26 -57.58
CA ARG A 158 50.99 2.70 -57.89
C ARG A 158 52.12 3.14 -58.82
N SER A 159 53.30 2.52 -58.72
CA SER A 159 54.42 2.77 -59.63
C SER A 159 54.20 2.28 -61.07
N LYS A 160 53.24 1.37 -61.31
CA LYS A 160 52.96 0.79 -62.65
C LYS A 160 51.79 1.45 -63.40
N TYR A 161 50.96 2.26 -62.74
CA TYR A 161 49.80 2.92 -63.37
C TYR A 161 50.03 4.41 -63.69
N GLY A 162 51.28 4.88 -63.70
CA GLY A 162 51.62 6.29 -64.01
C GLY A 162 51.51 6.71 -65.49
N LYS A 163 51.04 5.84 -66.40
CA LYS A 163 50.82 6.19 -67.81
C LYS A 163 49.67 5.36 -68.41
N LEU A 164 48.44 5.85 -68.32
CA LEU A 164 47.27 5.58 -69.17
C LEU A 164 46.09 6.33 -68.50
N SER A 165 45.89 7.59 -68.86
CA SER A 165 44.92 8.03 -69.88
C SER A 165 43.54 8.26 -69.29
N ASP A 166 43.15 9.53 -69.35
CA ASP A 166 41.79 10.05 -69.26
C ASP A 166 40.77 9.20 -70.04
N SER A 167 39.69 8.79 -69.39
CA SER A 167 38.32 8.72 -69.95
C SER A 167 37.37 7.96 -69.03
N SER A 168 36.09 8.29 -69.20
CA SER A 168 34.87 7.67 -68.66
C SER A 168 34.52 7.92 -67.20
N MET A 169 34.01 9.13 -67.00
CA MET A 169 32.82 9.44 -66.22
C MET A 169 31.64 8.58 -66.71
N ILE A 170 31.01 7.80 -65.83
CA ILE A 170 29.64 7.29 -66.04
C ILE A 170 28.86 7.49 -64.73
N ILE A 171 27.89 8.38 -64.82
CA ILE A 171 26.77 8.61 -63.91
C ILE A 171 25.66 7.66 -64.37
N ILE A 172 25.05 6.89 -63.45
CA ILE A 172 23.70 6.35 -63.65
C ILE A 172 22.94 6.56 -62.34
N ASN A 173 22.02 7.51 -62.42
CA ASN A 173 20.86 7.69 -61.56
C ASN A 173 19.66 7.26 -62.43
N ASP A 174 18.66 6.57 -61.87
CA ASP A 174 17.23 6.71 -62.25
C ASP A 174 16.35 5.71 -61.47
N ASN A 175 15.61 6.28 -60.52
CA ASN A 175 14.18 6.23 -60.23
C ASN A 175 13.29 4.98 -60.43
N GLU A 176 12.42 4.84 -59.41
CA GLU A 176 10.98 4.53 -59.41
C GLU A 176 10.49 3.10 -59.73
N GLN A 177 9.80 2.49 -58.75
CA GLN A 177 8.35 2.27 -58.86
C GLN A 177 7.70 1.83 -57.53
N GLU A 178 6.54 2.45 -57.27
CA GLU A 178 5.46 2.11 -56.34
C GLU A 178 4.81 0.76 -56.78
N ASP A 179 4.08 0.00 -55.97
CA ASP A 179 2.74 0.31 -55.47
C ASP A 179 2.21 -0.81 -54.54
N ASP A 180 1.18 -0.41 -53.77
CA ASP A 180 -0.07 -1.11 -53.46
C ASP A 180 -0.44 -1.40 -52.00
N ASP A 181 -1.54 -0.71 -51.67
CA ASP A 181 -2.34 -0.61 -50.46
C ASP A 181 -3.17 -1.88 -50.16
N ASP A 182 -3.66 -1.98 -48.91
CA ASP A 182 -4.99 -2.52 -48.67
C ASP A 182 -5.62 -1.98 -47.38
N GLU A 183 -6.92 -1.71 -47.49
CA GLU A 183 -7.74 -0.80 -46.70
C GLU A 183 -8.18 -1.26 -45.29
N LEU A 184 -8.55 -0.22 -44.53
CA LEU A 184 -9.52 -0.11 -43.43
C LEU A 184 -10.65 -1.16 -43.36
N PHE A 185 -10.97 -1.61 -42.13
CA PHE A 185 -12.35 -1.91 -41.75
C PHE A 185 -12.69 -1.51 -40.31
N ILE A 186 -13.97 -1.21 -40.13
CA ILE A 186 -14.59 -0.28 -39.18
C ILE A 186 -15.10 -0.95 -37.89
N ARG A 187 -15.06 -0.17 -36.80
CA ARG A 187 -15.92 -0.07 -35.58
C ARG A 187 -16.76 -1.24 -35.04
N ASN A 188 -16.82 -1.23 -33.70
CA ASN A 188 -17.95 -1.41 -32.76
C ASN A 188 -17.62 -2.50 -31.71
N TYR A 189 -17.99 -2.45 -30.43
CA TYR A 189 -19.10 -1.79 -29.71
C TYR A 189 -18.67 -1.51 -28.25
N ASP A 190 -19.19 -0.40 -27.72
CA ASP A 190 -19.34 -0.13 -26.28
C ASP A 190 -20.27 -1.15 -25.59
N ASN A 191 -20.04 -1.33 -24.28
CA ASN A 191 -20.94 -1.79 -23.19
C ASN A 191 -20.26 -2.88 -22.33
N LEU A 192 -20.34 -2.91 -21.00
CA LEU A 192 -20.82 -2.00 -19.96
C LEU A 192 -20.43 -2.68 -18.63
N GLN A 193 -20.22 -1.88 -17.59
CA GLN A 193 -20.54 -2.18 -16.19
C GLN A 193 -19.62 -3.07 -15.30
N THR A 194 -19.16 -2.38 -14.23
CA THR A 194 -19.22 -2.73 -12.80
C THR A 194 -18.33 -3.84 -12.20
N GLY A 195 -17.51 -3.43 -11.23
CA GLY A 195 -17.25 -4.23 -10.03
C GLY A 195 -15.78 -4.55 -9.74
N ASN A 196 -15.36 -4.17 -8.53
CA ASN A 196 -14.21 -4.69 -7.78
C ASN A 196 -12.81 -4.09 -8.03
N SER A 197 -12.68 -2.80 -7.67
CA SER A 197 -11.41 -2.18 -7.26
C SER A 197 -10.95 -2.67 -5.87
N GLN A 198 -10.61 -3.96 -5.73
CA GLN A 198 -9.99 -4.48 -4.48
C GLN A 198 -8.76 -5.38 -4.66
N ASN A 199 -8.27 -5.61 -5.88
CA ASN A 199 -7.15 -6.53 -6.10
C ASN A 199 -5.91 -5.94 -6.81
N ASN A 200 -5.79 -4.61 -6.92
CA ASN A 200 -4.75 -3.99 -7.74
C ASN A 200 -3.34 -3.93 -7.11
N TRP A 201 -3.14 -4.44 -5.89
CA TRP A 201 -1.80 -4.54 -5.30
C TRP A 201 -1.10 -5.85 -5.71
N LYS A 202 -1.86 -6.92 -6.00
CA LYS A 202 -1.31 -8.22 -6.41
C LYS A 202 -0.66 -8.18 -7.80
N THR A 203 -1.13 -7.31 -8.68
CA THR A 203 -0.55 -7.09 -10.02
C THR A 203 0.77 -6.31 -9.98
N VAL A 204 0.99 -5.46 -8.96
CA VAL A 204 2.29 -4.83 -8.70
C VAL A 204 3.29 -5.83 -8.11
N ILE A 205 2.81 -6.85 -7.39
CA ILE A 205 3.62 -7.87 -6.72
C ILE A 205 4.20 -8.92 -7.68
N ALA A 206 3.58 -9.19 -8.84
CA ALA A 206 3.96 -10.31 -9.70
C ALA A 206 5.07 -10.02 -10.73
N GLY A 207 5.52 -8.78 -10.89
CA GLY A 207 6.55 -8.45 -11.89
C GLY A 207 6.18 -8.78 -13.35
N THR A 208 4.92 -9.15 -13.63
CA THR A 208 4.46 -9.46 -14.97
C THR A 208 4.07 -8.16 -15.67
N SER A 209 5.00 -7.62 -16.46
CA SER A 209 4.76 -6.51 -17.37
C SER A 209 3.78 -6.94 -18.48
N LYS A 210 2.48 -6.82 -18.22
CA LYS A 210 1.51 -6.53 -19.28
C LYS A 210 1.05 -5.09 -19.10
N SER A 211 1.64 -4.24 -19.93
CA SER A 211 1.35 -2.82 -20.08
C SER A 211 -0.13 -2.62 -20.39
N ILE A 212 -0.85 -1.99 -19.46
CA ILE A 212 -2.11 -1.33 -19.76
C ILE A 212 -1.78 0.13 -20.04
N THR A 213 -1.96 0.50 -21.30
CA THR A 213 -1.89 1.83 -21.89
C THR A 213 -2.89 2.79 -21.26
N SER A 214 -2.43 3.97 -20.85
CA SER A 214 -2.92 5.28 -21.34
C SER A 214 -2.42 6.42 -20.45
N ASN A 215 -1.40 7.15 -20.92
CA ASN A 215 -1.46 8.60 -21.10
C ASN A 215 -0.13 9.09 -21.71
N LYS A 216 -0.27 9.67 -22.91
CA LYS A 216 0.81 10.28 -23.70
C LYS A 216 1.46 11.41 -22.90
N THR A 217 2.66 11.16 -22.41
CA THR A 217 3.72 12.18 -22.33
C THR A 217 4.92 11.60 -23.05
N SER A 218 5.10 12.04 -24.30
CA SER A 218 6.24 11.74 -25.14
C SER A 218 7.49 12.42 -24.58
N TYR A 219 8.08 11.82 -23.55
CA TYR A 219 9.49 12.01 -23.24
C TYR A 219 10.30 11.04 -24.08
N SER A 220 11.24 11.59 -24.85
CA SER A 220 12.24 10.89 -25.66
C SER A 220 13.16 10.02 -24.80
N ASN A 221 12.67 8.86 -24.39
CA ASN A 221 13.40 7.87 -23.60
C ASN A 221 14.01 6.76 -24.48
N SER A 222 14.63 7.12 -25.61
CA SER A 222 15.15 6.13 -26.59
C SER A 222 16.55 5.59 -26.27
N ASN A 223 17.24 6.08 -25.24
CA ASN A 223 18.63 5.65 -24.95
C ASN A 223 18.81 4.65 -23.79
N TYR A 224 17.79 4.38 -22.97
CA TYR A 224 17.96 3.48 -21.82
C TYR A 224 17.89 1.98 -22.16
N ASN A 225 17.44 1.63 -23.38
CA ASN A 225 17.29 0.24 -23.82
C ASN A 225 18.25 -0.16 -24.96
N LYS A 226 19.23 0.67 -25.32
CA LYS A 226 20.30 0.22 -26.22
C LYS A 226 21.12 -0.85 -25.51
N SER A 227 21.23 -2.02 -26.14
CA SER A 227 22.09 -3.10 -25.67
C SER A 227 23.50 -2.55 -25.51
N ILE A 228 24.17 -2.90 -24.40
CA ILE A 228 25.53 -2.41 -24.09
C ILE A 228 26.45 -2.60 -25.30
N SER A 229 26.24 -3.63 -26.13
CA SER A 229 26.91 -3.97 -27.40
C SER A 229 26.82 -2.94 -28.53
N LYS A 230 25.91 -1.96 -28.50
CA LYS A 230 25.69 -1.01 -29.60
C LYS A 230 26.17 0.42 -29.33
N LEU A 231 26.71 0.71 -28.15
CA LEU A 231 27.20 2.06 -27.81
C LEU A 231 28.64 2.27 -28.26
N SER A 232 28.95 3.51 -28.68
CA SER A 232 30.32 3.97 -28.95
C SER A 232 31.10 4.26 -27.67
N LEU A 233 32.44 4.33 -27.74
CA LEU A 233 33.30 4.60 -26.57
C LEU A 233 32.96 5.91 -25.84
N ILE A 234 32.60 6.96 -26.61
CA ILE A 234 32.24 8.27 -26.06
C ILE A 234 30.89 8.19 -25.35
N GLU A 235 29.93 7.45 -25.92
CA GLU A 235 28.63 7.24 -25.30
C GLU A 235 28.74 6.37 -24.03
N LEU A 236 29.59 5.33 -24.03
CA LEU A 236 29.87 4.48 -22.86
C LEU A 236 30.46 5.29 -21.69
N ASN A 237 31.46 6.15 -21.97
CA ASN A 237 32.03 7.03 -20.95
C ASN A 237 31.03 8.08 -20.44
N SER A 238 30.19 8.62 -21.33
CA SER A 238 29.11 9.54 -20.94
C SER A 238 28.05 8.86 -20.07
N GLU A 239 27.74 7.58 -20.34
CA GLU A 239 26.77 6.79 -19.58
C GLU A 239 27.32 6.40 -18.20
N ILE A 240 28.61 6.04 -18.09
CA ILE A 240 29.26 5.82 -16.79
C ILE A 240 29.18 7.08 -15.94
N ASN A 241 29.54 8.25 -16.49
CA ASN A 241 29.53 9.49 -15.73
C ASN A 241 28.11 9.85 -15.26
N LYS A 242 27.10 9.64 -16.12
CA LYS A 242 25.68 9.82 -15.74
C LYS A 242 25.24 8.87 -14.63
N ILE A 243 25.54 7.57 -14.76
CA ILE A 243 25.18 6.56 -13.76
C ILE A 243 25.91 6.83 -12.44
N LYS A 244 27.17 7.24 -12.48
CA LYS A 244 27.98 7.56 -11.30
C LYS A 244 27.45 8.79 -10.56
N LEU A 245 27.12 9.86 -11.28
CA LEU A 245 26.49 11.05 -10.70
C LEU A 245 25.13 10.70 -10.08
N GLU A 246 24.29 9.95 -10.79
CA GLU A 246 22.96 9.57 -10.30
C GLU A 246 23.01 8.64 -9.08
N LEU A 247 23.95 7.69 -9.04
CA LEU A 247 24.19 6.83 -7.89
C LEU A 247 24.69 7.64 -6.69
N ASN A 248 25.75 8.43 -6.85
CA ASN A 248 26.44 9.09 -5.74
C ASN A 248 25.72 10.33 -5.23
N GLU A 249 25.11 11.13 -6.11
CA GLU A 249 24.50 12.40 -5.72
C GLU A 249 23.02 12.27 -5.35
N LYS A 250 22.31 11.26 -5.88
CA LYS A 250 20.85 11.13 -5.69
C LYS A 250 20.46 9.86 -4.97
N LEU A 251 20.79 8.69 -5.53
CA LEU A 251 20.25 7.42 -5.05
C LEU A 251 20.84 6.99 -3.71
N ILE A 252 22.16 7.09 -3.51
CA ILE A 252 22.83 6.71 -2.26
C ILE A 252 22.44 7.64 -1.09
N PRO A 253 22.44 8.98 -1.23
CA PRO A 253 21.97 9.88 -0.18
C PRO A 253 20.49 9.64 0.16
N CYS A 254 19.64 9.45 -0.85
CA CYS A 254 18.23 9.13 -0.65
C CYS A 254 18.05 7.80 0.10
N PHE A 255 18.83 6.78 -0.25
CA PHE A 255 18.82 5.48 0.43
C PHE A 255 19.25 5.60 1.90
N ASN A 256 20.31 6.34 2.18
CA ASN A 256 20.79 6.55 3.56
C ASN A 256 19.76 7.32 4.39
N ASN A 257 19.14 8.35 3.84
CA ASN A 257 18.07 9.10 4.52
C ASN A 257 16.86 8.20 4.79
N LEU A 258 16.41 7.45 3.79
CA LEU A 258 15.28 6.52 3.93
C LEU A 258 15.59 5.39 4.92
N LEU A 259 16.82 4.89 4.96
CA LEU A 259 17.28 3.89 5.92
C LEU A 259 17.21 4.44 7.35
N ASN A 260 17.68 5.67 7.56
CA ASN A 260 17.62 6.33 8.86
C ASN A 260 16.16 6.58 9.28
N ASP A 261 15.32 7.02 8.36
CA ASP A 261 13.89 7.21 8.58
C ASP A 261 13.22 5.88 8.96
N VAL A 262 13.46 4.80 8.22
CA VAL A 262 12.89 3.48 8.51
C VAL A 262 13.34 2.96 9.87
N LYS A 263 14.61 3.15 10.25
CA LYS A 263 15.12 2.77 11.58
C LYS A 263 14.45 3.58 12.69
N PHE A 264 14.36 4.90 12.52
CA PHE A 264 13.70 5.79 13.46
C PHE A 264 12.21 5.45 13.61
N ILE A 265 11.52 5.32 12.48
CA ILE A 265 10.11 4.95 12.40
C ILE A 265 9.88 3.60 13.08
N SER A 266 10.73 2.59 12.84
CA SER A 266 10.57 1.27 13.43
C SER A 266 10.63 1.32 14.96
N LEU A 267 11.61 2.04 15.51
CA LEU A 267 11.84 2.13 16.95
C LEU A 267 10.78 3.00 17.65
N GLN A 268 10.41 4.13 17.04
CA GLN A 268 9.38 5.02 17.56
C GLN A 268 7.98 4.40 17.48
N ILE A 269 7.62 3.77 16.34
CA ILE A 269 6.33 3.10 16.19
C ILE A 269 6.21 1.97 17.20
N GLU A 270 7.26 1.17 17.42
CA GLU A 270 7.22 0.06 18.36
C GLU A 270 7.03 0.54 19.82
N ASN A 271 7.78 1.56 20.23
CA ASN A 271 7.63 2.16 21.56
C ASN A 271 6.24 2.78 21.75
N ASN A 272 5.77 3.56 20.78
CA ASN A 272 4.46 4.21 20.84
C ASN A 272 3.32 3.19 20.85
N LEU A 273 3.40 2.14 20.03
CA LEU A 273 2.41 1.06 20.02
C LEU A 273 2.35 0.31 21.35
N ASN A 274 3.49 0.06 21.99
CA ASN A 274 3.52 -0.58 23.31
C ASN A 274 2.87 0.31 24.39
N ILE A 275 3.15 1.61 24.40
CA ILE A 275 2.54 2.56 25.33
C ILE A 275 1.02 2.61 25.12
N GLU A 276 0.59 2.74 23.87
CA GLU A 276 -0.84 2.81 23.54
C GLU A 276 -1.55 1.47 23.79
N LEU A 277 -0.91 0.32 23.57
CA LEU A 277 -1.46 -0.99 23.95
C LEU A 277 -1.68 -1.09 25.46
N ASN A 278 -0.75 -0.60 26.27
CA ASN A 278 -0.91 -0.57 27.72
C ASN A 278 -2.09 0.33 28.13
N LYS A 279 -2.26 1.49 27.49
CA LYS A 279 -3.43 2.35 27.71
C LYS A 279 -4.74 1.64 27.36
N ILE A 280 -4.77 0.90 26.25
CA ILE A 280 -5.94 0.10 25.84
C ILE A 280 -6.28 -0.95 26.90
N ILE A 281 -5.28 -1.67 27.42
CA ILE A 281 -5.48 -2.69 28.47
C ILE A 281 -6.04 -2.05 29.75
N LEU A 282 -5.46 -0.92 30.18
CA LEU A 282 -5.96 -0.18 31.35
C LEU A 282 -7.40 0.29 31.15
N LYS A 283 -7.73 0.79 29.96
CA LYS A 283 -9.08 1.24 29.65
C LYS A 283 -10.08 0.08 29.58
N LEU A 284 -9.68 -1.08 29.04
CA LEU A 284 -10.50 -2.29 29.09
C LEU A 284 -10.79 -2.73 30.53
N ASN A 285 -9.80 -2.68 31.42
CA ASN A 285 -10.01 -2.98 32.84
C ASN A 285 -10.97 -1.98 33.50
N SER A 286 -10.87 -0.69 33.17
CA SER A 286 -11.84 0.32 33.60
C SER A 286 -13.24 -0.05 33.15
N ILE A 287 -13.44 -0.37 31.87
CA ILE A 287 -14.75 -0.75 31.32
C ILE A 287 -15.33 -1.98 32.04
N ILE A 288 -14.49 -2.96 32.37
CA ILE A 288 -14.92 -4.16 33.13
C ILE A 288 -15.38 -3.78 34.54
N ASN A 289 -14.67 -2.86 35.21
CA ASN A 289 -15.06 -2.38 36.53
C ASN A 289 -16.35 -1.56 36.47
N ASP A 290 -16.48 -0.66 35.48
CA ASP A 290 -17.67 0.15 35.25
C ASP A 290 -18.88 -0.76 34.97
N TRP A 291 -18.71 -1.84 34.20
CA TRP A 291 -19.77 -2.83 33.99
C TRP A 291 -20.23 -3.49 35.29
N LYS A 292 -19.29 -3.91 36.15
CA LYS A 292 -19.61 -4.63 37.39
C LYS A 292 -20.29 -3.73 38.42
N ASN A 293 -19.68 -2.59 38.71
CA ASN A 293 -20.09 -1.75 39.84
C ASN A 293 -21.21 -0.79 39.43
N ASP A 294 -20.99 -0.05 38.34
CA ASP A 294 -21.80 1.11 38.01
C ASP A 294 -22.97 0.79 37.08
N VAL A 295 -22.85 -0.25 36.26
CA VAL A 295 -23.90 -0.62 35.32
C VAL A 295 -24.75 -1.74 35.91
N CYS A 296 -24.15 -2.91 36.15
CA CYS A 296 -24.88 -4.06 36.64
C CYS A 296 -25.21 -3.94 38.14
N GLY A 297 -24.23 -3.50 38.95
CA GLY A 297 -24.39 -3.34 40.40
C GLY A 297 -25.47 -2.31 40.77
N GLU A 298 -25.35 -1.07 40.28
CA GLU A 298 -26.36 -0.02 40.54
C GLU A 298 -27.75 -0.41 40.04
N PHE A 299 -27.87 -1.03 38.86
CA PHE A 299 -29.15 -1.50 38.35
C PHE A 299 -29.77 -2.59 39.23
N ALA A 300 -28.98 -3.59 39.65
CA ALA A 300 -29.45 -4.66 40.51
C ALA A 300 -29.92 -4.12 41.87
N ILE A 301 -29.16 -3.19 42.47
CA ILE A 301 -29.52 -2.55 43.74
C ILE A 301 -30.80 -1.73 43.58
N SER A 302 -30.90 -0.93 42.52
CA SER A 302 -32.06 -0.06 42.26
C SER A 302 -33.34 -0.88 42.04
N CYS A 303 -33.25 -1.97 41.27
CA CYS A 303 -34.36 -2.91 41.10
C CYS A 303 -34.70 -3.61 42.42
N MET A 304 -33.71 -4.09 43.18
CA MET A 304 -33.96 -4.76 44.46
C MET A 304 -34.67 -3.82 45.46
N ASN A 305 -34.32 -2.53 45.48
CA ASN A 305 -34.94 -1.55 46.35
C ASN A 305 -36.42 -1.30 46.00
N ILE A 306 -36.79 -1.28 44.72
CA ILE A 306 -38.20 -1.13 44.29
C ILE A 306 -39.05 -2.29 44.78
N TRP A 307 -38.52 -3.51 44.71
CA TRP A 307 -39.28 -4.72 45.03
C TRP A 307 -39.22 -5.11 46.52
N LYS A 308 -38.27 -4.57 47.29
CA LYS A 308 -38.16 -4.81 48.75
C LYS A 308 -39.15 -4.02 49.60
N SER A 309 -39.74 -2.96 49.07
CA SER A 309 -40.59 -2.01 49.83
C SER A 309 -41.91 -2.58 50.36
N ASP A 310 -42.22 -3.88 50.18
CA ASP A 310 -43.46 -4.51 50.66
C ASP A 310 -43.26 -5.30 51.95
N LYS A 311 -42.97 -4.60 53.05
CA LYS A 311 -43.26 -5.11 54.40
C LYS A 311 -44.04 -4.08 55.18
#